data_AF-A0A6G1JW71-F1
#
_entry.id   AF-A0A6G1JW71-F1
#
_cell.length_a   1.000
_cell.length_b   1.000
_cell.length_c   1.000
_cell.angle_alpha   90.00
_cell.angle_beta   90.00
_cell.angle_gamma   90.00
#
_symmetry.space_group_name_H-M   'P 1'
#
loop_
_entity.id
_entity.type
_entity.pdbx_description
1 polymer ?
#
loop_
_entity_poly.entity_id
_entity_poly.type
_entity_poly.pdbx_seq_one_letter_code
_entity_poly.pdbx_strand_id
1 'polypeptide(L)' 'MFRGPPKSRASATTLCQKCLKRGHYSYECQVSAQQRPYKPRPSRTQQLLNPDLKPKLTTEVPNDLIRR' A
#
# COMPACT_ATOMS: atom_id res chain seq x y z
N MET A 1 18.23 -21.28 5.61
CA MET A 1 17.62 -20.13 4.92
C MET A 1 18.72 -19.09 4.68
N PHE A 2 19.39 -19.12 3.52
CA PHE A 2 20.45 -18.16 3.22
C PHE A 2 19.84 -16.80 2.86
N ARG A 3 19.86 -15.85 3.80
CA ARG A 3 19.63 -14.44 3.47
C ARG A 3 20.85 -13.98 2.67
N GLY A 4 20.63 -13.67 1.40
CA GLY A 4 21.67 -13.14 0.51
C GLY A 4 22.31 -11.85 1.04
N PRO A 5 23.43 -11.40 0.46
CA PRO A 5 24.21 -10.28 0.96
C PRO A 5 23.33 -9.02 1.07
N PRO A 6 23.55 -8.16 2.09
CA PRO A 6 22.79 -6.94 2.24
C PRO A 6 23.02 -6.08 1.01
N LYS A 7 21.96 -5.84 0.23
CA LYS A 7 22.00 -4.85 -0.85
C LYS A 7 22.08 -3.49 -0.17
N SER A 8 23.30 -2.98 0.01
CA SER A 8 23.58 -1.70 0.66
C SER A 8 23.07 -0.49 -0.13
N ARG A 9 22.67 -0.69 -1.39
CA ARG A 9 22.03 0.32 -2.23
C ARG A 9 20.66 -0.14 -2.70
N ALA A 10 19.72 0.79 -2.65
CA ALA A 10 18.41 0.62 -3.27
C ALA A 10 18.57 0.32 -4.76
N SER A 11 17.75 -0.60 -5.27
CA SER A 11 17.66 -0.83 -6.71
C SER A 11 16.94 0.34 -7.37
N ALA A 12 17.17 0.55 -8.66
CA ALA A 12 16.39 1.52 -9.46
C ALA A 12 14.87 1.24 -9.43
N THR A 13 14.46 0.01 -9.09
CA THR A 13 13.05 -0.38 -8.94
C THR A 13 12.50 -0.19 -7.53
N THR A 14 13.36 0.03 -6.53
CA THR A 14 12.95 0.21 -5.13
C THR A 14 12.10 1.46 -4.99
N LEU A 15 10.84 1.30 -4.57
CA LEU A 15 9.88 2.40 -4.39
C LEU A 15 9.81 2.81 -2.91
N CYS A 16 10.01 4.11 -2.66
CA CYS A 16 9.91 4.69 -1.33
C CYS A 16 8.45 4.91 -0.90
N GLN A 17 8.03 4.32 0.22
CA GLN A 17 6.66 4.45 0.73
C GLN A 17 6.31 5.87 1.24
N LYS A 18 7.30 6.73 1.52
CA LYS A 18 7.08 8.10 2.03
C LYS A 18 6.79 9.09 0.93
N CYS A 19 7.56 9.05 -0.17
CA CYS A 19 7.46 10.02 -1.26
C CYS A 19 7.01 9.43 -2.60
N LEU A 20 6.83 8.10 -2.67
CA LEU A 20 6.43 7.34 -3.86
C LEU A 20 7.40 7.45 -5.05
N LYS A 21 8.63 7.94 -4.83
CA LYS A 21 9.70 7.96 -5.83
C LYS A 21 10.54 6.69 -5.75
N ARG A 22 11.21 6.36 -6.86
CA ARG A 22 12.11 5.21 -6.95
C ARG A 22 13.57 5.58 -6.62
N GLY A 23 14.40 4.58 -6.34
CA GLY A 23 15.85 4.71 -6.23
C GLY A 23 16.40 4.93 -4.83
N HIS A 24 15.57 4.87 -3.79
CA HIS A 24 16.02 4.93 -2.38
C HIS A 24 15.06 4.17 -1.46
N TYR A 25 15.56 3.74 -0.31
CA TYR A 25 14.73 3.14 0.73
C TYR A 25 14.00 4.21 1.55
N SER A 26 12.91 3.83 2.20
CA SER A 26 12.10 4.74 3.02
C SER A 26 12.87 5.35 4.20
N TYR A 27 13.90 4.67 4.72
CA TYR A 27 14.75 5.18 5.80
C TYR A 27 15.72 6.29 5.34
N GLU A 28 16.04 6.35 4.04
CA GLU A 28 16.93 7.36 3.43
C GLU A 28 16.16 8.57 2.87
N CYS A 29 14.83 8.55 2.97
CA CYS A 29 13.99 9.56 2.36
C CYS A 29 14.09 10.90 3.11
N GLN A 30 14.73 11.88 2.48
CA GLN A 30 14.90 13.25 2.98
C GLN A 30 13.70 14.17 2.69
N VAL A 31 12.64 13.66 2.04
CA VAL A 31 11.46 14.45 1.70
C VAL A 31 10.72 14.87 2.98
N SER A 32 10.52 16.18 3.15
CA SER A 32 9.76 16.77 4.26
C SER A 32 8.33 16.27 4.26
N ALA A 33 7.69 16.22 5.44
CA ALA A 33 6.34 15.66 5.58
C ALA A 33 5.30 16.36 4.69
N GLN A 34 5.45 17.66 4.48
CA GLN A 34 4.57 18.51 3.69
C GLN A 34 4.62 18.19 2.19
N GLN A 35 5.78 17.73 1.70
CA GLN A 35 5.99 17.36 0.30
C GLN A 35 5.65 15.88 0.03
N ARG A 36 5.23 15.12 1.05
CA ARG A 36 4.81 13.73 0.86
C ARG A 36 3.44 13.72 0.18
N PRO A 37 3.30 13.02 -0.95
CA PRO A 37 2.01 12.89 -1.60
C PRO A 37 1.00 12.25 -0.67
N TYR A 38 0.01 13.01 -0.21
CA TYR A 38 -1.13 12.48 0.50
C TYR A 38 -2.24 12.18 -0.51
N LYS A 39 -2.63 10.90 -0.60
CA LYS A 39 -3.86 10.52 -1.28
C LYS A 39 -4.95 10.37 -0.22
N PRO A 40 -6.02 11.17 -0.24
CA PRO A 40 -7.09 11.04 0.73
C PRO A 40 -7.67 9.63 0.63
N ARG A 41 -7.74 8.93 1.77
CA ARG A 41 -8.40 7.64 1.84
C ARG A 41 -9.90 7.92 1.99
N PRO A 42 -10.74 7.56 1.00
CA PRO A 42 -12.16 7.82 1.10
C PRO A 42 -12.72 7.11 2.34
N SER A 43 -13.60 7.78 3.08
CA SER A 43 -14.25 7.18 4.24
C SER A 43 -15.09 5.97 3.79
N ARG A 44 -15.43 5.06 4.72
CA ARG A 44 -16.30 3.92 4.41
C ARG A 44 -17.63 4.39 3.79
N THR A 45 -18.18 5.50 4.28
CA THR A 45 -19.40 6.10 3.71
C THR A 45 -19.18 6.65 2.31
N GLN A 46 -18.08 7.37 2.06
CA GLN A 46 -17.72 7.87 0.73
C GLN A 46 -17.46 6.74 -0.27
N GLN A 47 -16.84 5.63 0.16
CA GLN A 47 -16.64 4.44 -0.67
C GLN A 47 -17.97 3.81 -1.09
N LEU A 48 -18.92 3.70 -0.16
CA LEU A 48 -20.24 3.13 -0.43
C LEU A 48 -21.11 4.02 -1.32
N LEU A 49 -20.87 5.34 -1.36
CA LEU A 49 -21.61 6.24 -2.25
C LEU A 49 -21.12 6.15 -3.70
N ASN A 50 -19.84 5.82 -3.93
CA ASN A 50 -19.26 5.68 -5.25
C ASN A 50 -19.67 4.34 -5.90
N PRO A 51 -20.47 4.33 -6.98
CA PRO A 51 -20.92 3.09 -7.59
C PRO A 51 -19.76 2.20 -8.08
N ASP A 52 -18.64 2.78 -8.48
CA ASP A 52 -17.44 2.06 -8.94
C ASP A 52 -16.64 1.40 -7.80
N LEU A 53 -16.78 1.90 -6.57
CA LEU A 53 -16.06 1.40 -5.39
C LEU A 53 -16.95 0.55 -4.48
N LYS A 54 -18.25 0.41 -4.81
CA LYS A 54 -19.17 -0.44 -4.06
C LYS A 54 -18.70 -1.89 -4.17
N PRO A 55 -18.35 -2.56 -3.05
CA PRO A 55 -18.05 -3.98 -3.08
C PRO A 55 -19.29 -4.72 -3.56
N LYS A 56 -19.10 -5.68 -4.47
CA LYS A 56 -20.18 -6.57 -4.91
C LYS A 56 -20.65 -7.37 -3.70
N LEU A 57 -21.95 -7.30 -3.40
CA LEU A 57 -22.55 -8.14 -2.38
C LEU A 57 -22.51 -9.58 -2.88
N THR A 58 -21.59 -10.38 -2.38
CA THR A 58 -21.53 -11.81 -2.65
C THR A 58 -22.41 -12.53 -1.64
N THR A 59 -23.32 -13.39 -2.12
CA THR A 59 -24.11 -14.29 -1.27
C THR A 59 -23.28 -15.48 -0.76
N GLU A 60 -22.07 -15.66 -1.30
CA GLU A 60 -21.14 -16.70 -0.89
C GLU A 60 -20.63 -16.42 0.52
N VAL A 61 -20.79 -17.41 1.40
CA VAL A 61 -20.21 -17.41 2.74
C VAL A 61 -18.68 -17.48 2.56
N PRO A 62 -17.91 -16.51 3.09
CA PRO A 62 -16.46 -16.58 3.04
C PRO A 62 -15.95 -17.92 3.57
N ASN A 63 -15.07 -18.59 2.81
CA ASN A 63 -14.56 -19.93 3.14
C ASN A 63 -13.93 -20.02 4.56
N ASP A 64 -13.44 -18.90 5.08
CA ASP A 64 -12.92 -18.79 6.45
C ASP A 64 -13.97 -19.09 7.54
N LEU A 65 -15.27 -18.93 7.22
CA LEU A 65 -16.38 -19.22 8.13
C LEU A 65 -16.87 -20.68 8.03
N ILE A 66 -16.53 -21.38 6.93
CA ILE A 66 -16.93 -22.76 6.67
C ILE A 66 -16.01 -23.75 7.42
N ARG A 67 -14.79 -23.33 7.77
CA ARG A 67 -13.82 -24.14 8.53
C ARG A 67 -13.95 -23.97 10.06
N ARG A 68 -15.17 -24.06 10.59
CA ARG A 68 -15.40 -24.12 12.04
C ARG A 68 -15.90 -25.49 12.47
#